data_AF-A0A5R2N6U0-F1
#
_entry.id   AF-A0A5R2N6U0-F1
#
_cell.length_a   1.000
_cell.length_b   1.000
_cell.length_c   1.000
_cell.angle_alpha   90.00
_cell.angle_beta   90.00
_cell.angle_gamma   90.00
#
_symmetry.space_group_name_H-M   'P 1'
#
loop_
_entity.id
_entity.type
_entity.pdbx_description
1 polymer ?
#
loop_
_entity_poly.entity_id
_entity_poly.type
_entity_poly.pdbx_seq_one_letter_code
_entity_poly.pdbx_strand_id
1 'polypeptide(L)'
;VRFADLSAVTRSITLEQPISATIMLAEIATDLVRGVLADHPREKTISLLAISVSHLEESAELQLDLPLGLADEKRRPGSRKGLARFGADRAVDKIRERFGKQAVGYGTVALEAARSVPDEFRKLAEKEL
;
A
#
# COMPACT_ATOMS: atom_id res chain seq x y z
N VAL A 1 -10.53 -7.61 3.49
CA VAL A 1 -10.38 -7.86 4.94
C VAL A 1 -11.18 -9.09 5.30
N ARG A 2 -10.55 -10.09 5.93
CA ARG A 2 -11.25 -11.25 6.50
C ARG A 2 -11.17 -11.19 8.01
N PHE A 3 -12.27 -11.47 8.69
CA PHE A 3 -12.35 -11.47 10.15
C PHE A 3 -12.11 -12.87 10.73
N ALA A 4 -12.17 -12.99 12.05
CA ALA A 4 -11.91 -14.26 12.76
C ALA A 4 -12.97 -15.33 12.47
N ASP A 5 -14.22 -14.92 12.19
CA ASP A 5 -15.34 -15.79 11.81
C ASP A 5 -15.29 -16.25 10.34
N LEU A 6 -14.19 -15.94 9.64
CA LEU A 6 -13.97 -16.21 8.21
C LEU A 6 -14.85 -15.41 7.24
N SER A 7 -15.72 -14.52 7.73
CA SER A 7 -16.42 -13.58 6.87
C SER A 7 -15.42 -12.59 6.24
N ALA A 8 -15.68 -12.18 5.00
CA ALA A 8 -14.77 -11.35 4.22
C ALA A 8 -15.50 -10.18 3.58
N VAL A 9 -14.87 -9.01 3.65
CA VAL A 9 -15.34 -7.75 3.07
C VAL A 9 -14.24 -7.17 2.18
N THR A 10 -14.63 -6.70 1.00
CA THR A 10 -13.75 -5.98 0.07
C THR A 10 -14.25 -4.54 -0.04
N ARG A 11 -13.34 -3.57 0.07
CA ARG A 11 -13.57 -2.18 -0.31
C ARG A 11 -12.52 -1.77 -1.32
N SER A 12 -12.94 -0.97 -2.30
CA SER A 12 -12.08 -0.38 -3.32
C SER A 12 -12.48 1.09 -3.53
N ILE A 13 -11.55 1.85 -4.07
CA ILE A 13 -11.78 3.22 -4.53
C ILE A 13 -10.99 3.43 -5.83
N THR A 14 -11.60 4.11 -6.80
CA THR A 14 -10.89 4.60 -7.97
C THR A 14 -10.40 6.02 -7.66
N LEU A 15 -9.12 6.26 -7.89
CA LEU A 15 -8.51 7.57 -7.68
C LEU A 15 -8.61 8.41 -8.95
N GLU A 16 -8.57 9.74 -8.80
CA GLU A 16 -8.62 10.67 -9.94
C GLU A 16 -7.36 10.63 -10.81
N GLN A 17 -6.23 10.18 -10.25
CA GLN A 17 -4.95 10.07 -10.94
C GLN A 17 -4.26 8.74 -10.59
N PRO A 18 -3.47 8.16 -11.52
CA PRO A 18 -2.63 7.01 -11.23
C PRO A 18 -1.62 7.30 -10.11
N ILE A 19 -1.33 6.29 -9.30
CA ILE A 19 -0.34 6.40 -8.22
C ILE A 19 0.65 5.23 -8.31
N SER A 20 1.91 5.49 -7.98
CA SER A 20 2.97 4.46 -7.97
C SER A 20 3.75 4.41 -6.65
N ALA A 21 3.53 5.36 -5.74
CA ALA A 21 4.28 5.41 -4.50
C ALA A 21 3.76 4.40 -3.47
N THR A 22 4.64 3.54 -2.95
CA THR A 22 4.36 2.50 -1.95
C THR A 22 3.66 3.06 -0.73
N ILE A 23 4.12 4.21 -0.21
CA ILE A 23 3.51 4.84 0.96
C ILE A 23 2.11 5.38 0.67
N MET A 24 1.84 5.82 -0.56
CA MET A 24 0.50 6.29 -0.94
C MET A 24 -0.48 5.11 -0.99
N LEU A 25 -0.05 3.97 -1.55
CA LEU A 25 -0.82 2.73 -1.51
C LEU A 25 -1.13 2.29 -0.08
N ALA A 26 -0.14 2.36 0.82
CA ALA A 26 -0.32 2.03 2.24
C ALA A 26 -1.29 2.99 2.96
N GLU A 27 -1.22 4.29 2.70
CA GLU A 27 -2.15 5.29 3.25
C GLU A 27 -3.59 5.00 2.80
N ILE A 28 -3.80 4.78 1.51
CA ILE A 28 -5.13 4.49 0.97
C ILE A 28 -5.69 3.17 1.50
N ALA A 29 -4.87 2.12 1.52
CA ALA A 29 -5.27 0.83 2.10
C ALA A 29 -5.64 0.98 3.59
N THR A 30 -4.90 1.81 4.33
CA THR A 30 -5.20 2.10 5.75
C THR A 30 -6.56 2.77 5.89
N ASP A 31 -6.86 3.78 5.08
CA ASP A 31 -8.15 4.48 5.12
C ASP A 31 -9.31 3.53 4.76
N LEU A 32 -9.14 2.68 3.75
CA LEU A 32 -10.14 1.66 3.38
C LEU A 32 -10.39 0.66 4.51
N VAL A 33 -9.32 0.16 5.15
CA VAL A 33 -9.45 -0.77 6.29
C VAL A 33 -10.12 -0.09 7.49
N ARG A 34 -9.77 1.16 7.78
CA ARG A 34 -10.42 1.93 8.86
C ARG A 34 -11.92 2.09 8.62
N GLY A 35 -12.32 2.35 7.38
CA GLY A 35 -13.75 2.37 7.00
C GLY A 35 -14.43 1.02 7.26
N VAL A 36 -13.81 -0.08 6.84
CA VAL A 36 -14.32 -1.44 7.11
C VAL A 36 -14.45 -1.71 8.62
N LEU A 37 -13.46 -1.33 9.42
CA LEU A 37 -13.52 -1.53 10.88
C LEU A 37 -14.60 -0.67 11.54
N ALA A 38 -14.85 0.54 11.04
CA ALA A 38 -15.93 1.40 11.54
C ALA A 38 -17.32 0.81 11.24
N ASP A 39 -17.50 0.21 10.07
CA ASP A 39 -18.74 -0.45 9.68
C ASP A 39 -18.97 -1.80 10.41
N HIS A 40 -17.91 -2.42 10.92
CA HIS A 40 -17.92 -3.70 11.62
C HIS A 40 -17.37 -3.60 13.06
N PRO A 41 -17.99 -2.81 13.95
CA PRO A 41 -17.42 -2.47 15.26
C PRO A 41 -17.31 -3.65 16.24
N ARG A 42 -17.98 -4.77 15.95
CA ARG A 42 -17.90 -6.00 16.75
C ARG A 42 -16.69 -6.86 16.37
N GLU A 43 -16.15 -6.67 15.18
CA GLU A 43 -15.01 -7.44 14.68
C GLU A 43 -13.70 -6.87 15.23
N LYS A 44 -13.07 -7.62 16.14
CA LYS A 44 -11.85 -7.16 16.85
C LYS A 44 -10.56 -7.69 16.23
N THR A 45 -10.65 -8.68 15.36
CA THR A 45 -9.50 -9.41 14.84
C THR A 45 -9.61 -9.55 13.34
N ILE A 46 -8.61 -9.04 12.62
CA ILE A 46 -8.42 -9.32 11.21
C ILE A 46 -7.59 -10.60 11.09
N SER A 47 -8.17 -11.64 10.49
CA SER A 47 -7.47 -12.91 10.23
C SER A 47 -6.67 -12.87 8.93
N LEU A 48 -7.05 -11.99 7.99
CA LEU A 48 -6.34 -11.79 6.72
C LEU A 48 -6.59 -10.38 6.18
N LEU A 49 -5.50 -9.70 5.83
CA LEU A 49 -5.53 -8.45 5.08
C LEU A 49 -4.90 -8.68 3.72
N ALA A 50 -5.68 -8.41 2.66
CA ALA A 50 -5.21 -8.41 1.29
C ALA A 50 -5.39 -7.01 0.70
N ILE A 51 -4.39 -6.55 -0.02
CA ILE A 51 -4.40 -5.30 -0.79
C ILE A 51 -4.27 -5.71 -2.25
N SER A 52 -5.18 -5.23 -3.08
CA SER A 52 -5.17 -5.45 -4.53
C SER A 52 -5.22 -4.11 -5.23
N VAL A 53 -4.52 -4.04 -6.36
CA VAL A 53 -4.48 -2.88 -7.26
C VAL A 53 -4.91 -3.34 -8.65
N SER A 54 -5.56 -2.46 -9.40
CA SER A 54 -6.04 -2.72 -10.75
C SER A 54 -5.85 -1.47 -11.61
N HIS A 55 -6.14 -1.57 -12.91
CA HIS A 55 -5.95 -0.48 -13.89
C HIS A 55 -4.49 0.00 -13.94
N LEU A 56 -3.56 -0.97 -13.98
CA LEU A 56 -2.15 -0.68 -14.08
C LEU A 56 -1.83 -0.19 -15.49
N GLU A 57 -1.15 0.95 -15.57
CA GLU A 57 -0.71 1.55 -16.82
C GLU A 57 0.80 1.75 -16.78
N GLU A 58 1.46 1.55 -17.93
CA GLU A 58 2.85 1.92 -18.10
C GLU A 58 2.92 3.43 -18.34
N SER A 59 3.24 4.18 -17.29
CA SER A 59 3.38 5.64 -17.35
C SER A 59 4.84 6.04 -17.13
N ALA A 60 5.45 6.63 -18.15
CA ALA A 60 6.84 7.07 -18.12
C ALA A 60 7.01 8.43 -17.40
N GLU A 61 5.95 9.22 -17.26
CA GLU A 61 6.03 10.62 -16.85
C GLU A 61 5.12 10.93 -15.66
N LEU A 62 5.73 11.39 -14.56
CA LEU A 62 5.00 11.92 -13.41
C LEU A 62 4.67 13.39 -13.67
N GLN A 63 3.39 13.69 -13.89
CA GLN A 63 2.93 15.07 -14.01
C GLN A 63 3.20 15.85 -12.72
N LEU A 64 3.86 16.99 -12.83
CA LEU A 64 4.13 17.88 -11.70
C LEU A 64 2.91 18.73 -11.35
N ASP A 65 2.71 18.95 -10.05
CA ASP A 65 1.68 19.85 -9.55
C ASP A 65 2.19 21.28 -9.44
N LEU A 66 1.37 22.23 -9.87
CA LEU A 66 1.51 23.65 -9.53
C LEU A 66 0.99 23.84 -8.08
N PRO A 67 1.82 24.25 -7.11
CA PRO A 67 1.39 24.39 -5.72
C PRO A 67 0.48 25.63 -5.57
N LEU A 68 -0.83 25.41 -5.47
CA LEU A 68 -1.87 26.43 -5.28
C LEU A 68 -2.37 26.52 -3.83
N GLY A 69 -1.89 25.66 -2.92
CA GLY A 69 -2.31 25.60 -1.52
C GLY A 69 -3.61 24.82 -1.28
N LEU A 70 -4.03 23.96 -2.21
CA LEU A 70 -5.25 23.15 -2.06
C LEU A 70 -5.09 22.07 -0.97
N ALA A 71 -6.19 21.73 -0.30
CA ALA A 71 -6.18 20.83 0.86
C ALA A 71 -5.69 19.41 0.54
N ASP A 72 -5.90 18.96 -0.69
CA ASP A 72 -5.56 17.64 -1.21
C ASP A 72 -4.15 17.55 -1.79
N GLU A 73 -3.44 18.67 -1.99
CA GLU A 73 -2.10 18.71 -2.60
C GLU A 73 -1.11 17.74 -1.97
N LYS A 74 -1.18 17.56 -0.65
CA LYS A 74 -0.28 16.65 0.08
C LYS A 74 -0.42 15.18 -0.34
N ARG A 75 -1.53 14.83 -0.98
CA ARG A 75 -1.86 13.48 -1.47
C ARG A 75 -1.65 13.34 -2.97
N ARG A 76 -1.38 14.44 -3.68
CA ARG A 76 -1.18 14.39 -5.13
C ARG A 76 0.23 13.87 -5.48
N PRO A 77 0.35 12.97 -6.46
CA PRO A 77 1.64 12.42 -6.89
C PRO A 77 2.65 13.49 -7.35
N GLY A 78 2.18 14.54 -8.05
CA GLY A 78 3.01 15.61 -8.59
C GLY A 78 3.51 16.63 -7.56
N SER A 79 3.00 16.58 -6.33
CA SER A 79 3.35 17.51 -5.26
C SER A 79 4.80 17.32 -4.81
N ARG A 80 5.35 18.31 -4.10
CA ARG A 80 6.70 18.18 -3.50
C ARG A 80 6.86 16.93 -2.63
N LYS A 81 5.82 16.59 -1.87
CA LYS A 81 5.80 15.38 -1.03
C LYS A 81 5.69 14.12 -1.88
N GLY A 82 4.84 14.14 -2.92
CA GLY A 82 4.70 13.04 -3.88
C GLY A 82 6.01 12.73 -4.60
N LEU A 83 6.72 13.76 -5.07
CA LEU A 83 8.05 13.64 -5.68
C LEU A 83 9.08 13.03 -4.74
N ALA A 84 9.12 13.46 -3.47
CA ALA A 84 10.05 12.90 -2.49
C ALA A 84 9.77 11.40 -2.25
N ARG A 85 8.50 11.01 -2.21
CA ARG A 85 8.08 9.60 -2.08
C ARG A 85 8.48 8.79 -3.30
N PHE A 86 8.22 9.31 -4.49
CA PHE A 86 8.62 8.67 -5.75
C PHE A 86 10.13 8.48 -5.83
N GLY A 87 10.92 9.48 -5.46
CA GLY A 87 12.38 9.38 -5.41
C GLY A 87 12.87 8.31 -4.44
N ALA A 88 12.25 8.21 -3.26
CA ALA A 88 12.57 7.18 -2.28
C ALA A 88 12.27 5.77 -2.82
N ASP A 89 11.11 5.57 -3.44
CA ASP A 89 10.74 4.27 -4.01
C ASP A 89 11.67 3.86 -5.15
N ARG A 90 12.01 4.79 -6.06
CA ARG A 90 13.01 4.52 -7.12
C ARG A 90 14.38 4.16 -6.56
N ALA A 91 14.79 4.75 -5.43
CA ALA A 91 16.04 4.39 -4.78
C ALA A 91 15.97 2.98 -4.17
N VAL A 92 14.86 2.63 -3.51
CA VAL A 92 14.60 1.29 -2.98
C VAL A 92 14.62 0.25 -4.10
N ASP A 93 13.96 0.53 -5.23
CA ASP A 93 13.93 -0.37 -6.38
C ASP A 93 15.33 -0.61 -6.96
N LYS A 94 16.14 0.45 -7.13
CA LYS A 94 17.54 0.33 -7.57
C LYS A 94 18.39 -0.53 -6.64
N ILE A 95 18.20 -0.40 -5.32
CA ILE A 95 18.89 -1.25 -4.34
C ILE A 95 18.45 -2.71 -4.51
N ARG A 96 17.14 -2.96 -4.63
CA ARG A 96 16.59 -4.32 -4.78
C ARG A 96 16.99 -4.97 -6.10
N GLU A 97 17.05 -4.21 -7.18
CA GLU A 97 17.50 -4.68 -8.49
C GLU A 97 18.98 -5.10 -8.43
N ARG A 98 19.83 -4.30 -7.76
CA ARG A 98 21.27 -4.56 -7.70
C ARG A 98 21.66 -5.64 -6.68
N PHE A 99 21.03 -5.66 -5.52
CA PHE A 99 21.45 -6.47 -4.38
C PHE A 99 20.43 -7.55 -3.97
N GLY A 100 19.31 -7.65 -4.69
CA GLY A 100 18.23 -8.59 -4.42
C GLY A 100 17.11 -8.00 -3.57
N LYS A 101 15.92 -8.60 -3.67
CA LYS A 101 14.67 -8.09 -3.06
C LYS A 101 14.74 -7.87 -1.55
N GLN A 102 15.56 -8.66 -0.84
CA GLN A 102 15.73 -8.61 0.61
C GLN A 102 16.78 -7.60 1.09
N ALA A 103 17.45 -6.89 0.17
CA ALA A 103 18.52 -5.95 0.52
C ALA A 103 18.02 -4.70 1.27
N VAL A 104 16.76 -4.32 1.08
CA VAL A 104 16.13 -3.18 1.77
C VAL A 104 14.65 -3.47 2.05
N GLY A 105 14.23 -3.14 3.26
CA GLY A 105 12.88 -3.34 3.75
C GLY A 105 12.58 -2.43 4.94
N TYR A 106 11.36 -2.54 5.45
CA TYR A 106 10.96 -1.77 6.63
C TYR A 106 11.70 -2.28 7.87
N GLY A 107 12.36 -1.37 8.58
CA GLY A 107 13.11 -1.72 9.78
C GLY A 107 12.23 -2.39 10.84
N THR A 108 10.98 -1.94 11.01
CA THR A 108 10.02 -2.59 11.91
C THR A 108 9.78 -4.04 11.53
N VAL A 109 9.58 -4.35 10.24
CA VAL A 109 9.39 -5.72 9.75
C VAL A 109 10.66 -6.57 9.97
N ALA A 110 11.84 -6.01 9.72
CA ALA A 110 13.11 -6.70 9.93
C ALA A 110 13.37 -7.00 11.42
N LEU A 111 12.94 -6.11 12.32
CA LEU A 111 13.16 -6.23 13.77
C LEU A 111 12.04 -6.99 14.49
N GLU A 112 10.85 -7.12 13.89
CA GLU A 112 9.68 -7.83 14.45
C GLU A 112 9.65 -9.33 14.11
N ALA A 113 10.73 -9.89 13.53
CA ALA A 113 10.80 -11.27 13.01
C ALA A 113 10.30 -12.37 13.99
N ALA A 114 10.27 -12.12 15.30
CA ALA A 114 9.72 -13.03 16.30
C ALA A 114 8.19 -13.22 16.25
N ARG A 115 7.42 -12.38 15.53
CA ARG A 115 5.94 -12.42 15.50
C ARG A 115 5.33 -12.52 14.10
N SER A 116 6.13 -12.69 13.05
CA SER A 116 5.60 -12.75 11.68
C SER A 116 5.07 -14.15 11.32
N VAL A 117 3.96 -14.18 10.59
CA VAL A 117 3.45 -15.41 9.95
C VAL A 117 4.43 -15.83 8.84
N PRO A 118 4.87 -17.12 8.79
CA PRO A 118 5.75 -17.58 7.73
C PRO A 118 5.17 -17.35 6.33
N ASP A 119 6.04 -17.03 5.38
CA ASP A 119 5.67 -16.68 4.00
C ASP A 119 4.83 -17.76 3.28
N GLU A 120 5.03 -19.03 3.59
CA GLU A 120 4.23 -20.12 3.00
C GLU A 120 2.74 -20.02 3.34
N PHE A 121 2.39 -19.52 4.53
CA PHE A 121 0.98 -19.28 4.89
C PHE A 121 0.38 -18.09 4.15
N ARG A 122 1.19 -17.09 3.79
CA ARG A 122 0.75 -15.98 2.93
C ARG A 122 0.42 -16.48 1.52
N LYS A 123 1.23 -17.38 0.94
CA LYS A 123 0.97 -17.94 -0.40
C LYS A 123 -0.37 -18.67 -0.49
N LEU A 124 -0.79 -19.35 0.57
CA LEU A 124 -2.10 -20.02 0.62
C LEU A 124 -3.29 -19.06 0.56
N ALA A 125 -3.07 -17.78 0.89
CA ALA A 125 -4.08 -16.73 0.88
C ALA A 125 -4.09 -15.92 -0.43
N GLU A 126 -3.12 -16.10 -1.31
CA GLU A 126 -3.04 -15.43 -2.61
C GLU A 126 -4.12 -16.05 -3.53
N LYS A 127 -5.04 -15.23 -4.04
CA LYS A 127 -5.97 -15.61 -5.11
C LYS A 127 -5.35 -15.27 -6.45
N GLU A 128 -5.50 -16.14 -7.45
CA GLU A 128 -5.30 -15.71 -8.84
C GLU A 128 -6.36 -14.65 -9.17
N LEU A 129 -5.88 -13.50 -9.63
CA LEU A 129 -6.68 -12.33 -9.99
C LEU A 129 -6.95 -12.31 -11.49
#